data_AF-A0A534IYG9-F1
#
_entry.id   AF-A0A534IYG9-F1
#
_cell.length_a   1.000
_cell.length_b   1.000
_cell.length_c   1.000
_cell.angle_alpha   90.00
_cell.angle_beta   90.00
_cell.angle_gamma   90.00
#
_symmetry.space_group_name_H-M   'P 1'
#
loop_
_entity.id
_entity.type
_entity.pdbx_description
1 polymer ?
#
loop_
_entity_poly.entity_id
_entity_poly.type
_entity_poly.pdbx_seq_one_letter_code
_entity_poly.pdbx_strand_id
1 'polypeptide(L)'
;MTVEELPLYFVVIPALGYAASLTWLRISMRKIAERQLGFLREPGVNSRFLVMAQLFLFPVLLGLVIFIQLLGVPEGPRQDSVVRSLGFTWGVAAILTALSEASVFVRWRASAFHENFAPVLVLAVLPETVILFVFAVAFMTIGPLKGTLTQTRADNLISATRWMLVGSLSAPVTAFLANRPRVLDKKSFGRVVAGAATGVSLVVVCLVLASLEIAKA
;
A
#
# COMPACT_ATOMS: atom_id res chain seq x y z
N MET A 1 5.92 20.53 -13.27
CA MET A 1 6.47 19.71 -12.18
C MET A 1 7.88 19.41 -12.61
N THR A 2 8.90 19.91 -11.91
CA THR A 2 10.28 19.59 -12.32
C THR A 2 10.53 18.10 -12.09
N VAL A 3 11.36 17.47 -12.93
CA VAL A 3 11.78 16.07 -12.77
C VAL A 3 12.28 15.79 -11.36
N GLU A 4 12.81 16.81 -10.68
CA GLU A 4 13.30 16.78 -9.29
C GLU A 4 12.20 16.52 -8.24
N GLU A 5 10.93 16.79 -8.52
CA GLU A 5 9.80 16.51 -7.62
C GLU A 5 9.30 15.05 -7.73
N LEU A 6 9.63 14.34 -8.82
CA LEU A 6 9.21 12.93 -9.02
C LEU A 6 9.74 11.98 -7.93
N PRO A 7 11.04 12.02 -7.56
CA PRO A 7 11.57 11.15 -6.50
C PRO A 7 10.85 11.35 -5.17
N LEU A 8 10.40 12.57 -4.87
CA LEU A 8 9.70 12.88 -3.63
C LEU A 8 8.43 12.02 -3.49
N TYR A 9 7.58 12.02 -4.53
CA TYR A 9 6.29 11.34 -4.48
C TYR A 9 6.36 9.82 -4.64
N PHE A 10 7.25 9.34 -5.51
CA PHE A 10 7.30 7.92 -5.88
C PHE A 10 8.31 7.10 -5.07
N VAL A 11 9.27 7.74 -4.40
CA VAL A 11 10.33 7.06 -3.65
C VAL A 11 10.40 7.56 -2.20
N VAL A 12 10.57 8.86 -1.98
CA VAL A 12 10.82 9.41 -0.63
C VAL A 12 9.60 9.25 0.28
N ILE A 13 8.41 9.66 -0.15
CA ILE A 13 7.17 9.54 0.65
C ILE A 13 6.88 8.06 0.98
N PRO A 14 6.90 7.12 0.02
CA PRO A 14 6.80 5.69 0.33
C PRO A 14 7.88 5.20 1.29
N ALA A 15 9.14 5.64 1.14
CA ALA A 15 10.24 5.25 2.02
C ALA A 15 10.06 5.76 3.45
N LEU A 16 9.46 6.94 3.64
CA LEU A 16 9.07 7.44 4.96
C LEU A 16 7.97 6.58 5.58
N GLY A 17 6.96 6.18 4.79
CA GLY A 17 5.94 5.23 5.22
C GLY A 17 6.54 3.89 5.68
N TYR A 18 7.45 3.35 4.87
CA TYR A 18 8.25 2.17 5.21
C TYR A 18 9.00 2.34 6.55
N ALA A 19 9.76 3.43 6.69
CA ALA A 19 10.56 3.69 7.88
C ALA A 19 9.69 3.83 9.15
N ALA A 20 8.54 4.51 9.04
CA ALA A 20 7.59 4.65 10.12
C ALA A 20 7.00 3.30 10.55
N SER A 21 6.53 2.49 9.59
CA SER A 21 5.99 1.16 9.84
C SER A 21 7.01 0.20 10.46
N LEU A 22 8.23 0.19 9.93
CA LEU A 22 9.31 -0.64 10.45
C LEU A 22 9.70 -0.23 11.88
N THR A 23 9.76 1.08 12.14
CA THR A 23 10.05 1.61 13.47
C THR A 23 8.96 1.21 14.47
N TRP A 24 7.68 1.30 14.07
CA TRP A 24 6.56 0.90 14.92
C TRP A 24 6.57 -0.60 15.23
N LEU A 25 6.87 -1.44 14.23
CA LEU A 25 7.04 -2.89 14.41
C LEU A 25 8.20 -3.18 15.37
N ARG A 26 9.35 -2.53 15.17
CA ARG A 26 10.55 -2.70 16.01
C ARG A 26 10.30 -2.30 17.46
N ILE A 27 9.63 -1.16 17.69
CA ILE A 27 9.23 -0.72 19.05
C ILE A 27 8.30 -1.76 19.69
N SER A 28 7.37 -2.32 18.91
CA SER A 28 6.43 -3.32 19.40
C SER A 28 7.11 -4.63 19.76
N MET A 29 8.09 -5.08 18.97
CA MET A 29 8.92 -6.25 19.29
C MET A 29 9.76 -6.03 20.54
N ARG A 30 10.37 -4.85 20.69
CA ARG A 30 11.15 -4.51 21.88
C ARG A 30 10.32 -4.64 23.15
N LYS A 31 9.08 -4.14 23.14
CA LYS A 31 8.14 -4.27 24.27
C LYS A 31 7.78 -5.72 24.61
N ILE A 32 7.82 -6.63 23.63
CA ILE A 32 7.62 -8.07 23.87
C ILE A 32 8.88 -8.66 24.51
N ALA A 33 10.05 -8.36 23.96
CA ALA A 33 11.33 -8.84 24.48
C ALA A 33 11.58 -8.39 25.93
N GLU A 34 11.13 -7.20 26.30
CA GLU A 34 11.18 -6.69 27.68
C GLU A 34 10.28 -7.50 28.65
N ARG A 35 9.24 -8.17 28.16
CA ARG A 35 8.29 -8.96 28.97
C ARG A 35 8.53 -10.47 28.90
N GLN A 36 9.20 -10.95 27.85
CA GLN A 36 9.47 -12.36 27.60
C GLN A 36 10.97 -12.57 27.40
N LEU A 37 11.64 -13.04 28.46
CA LEU A 37 13.06 -13.37 28.42
C LEU A 37 13.33 -14.43 27.34
N GLY A 38 14.30 -14.15 26.46
CA GLY A 38 14.69 -15.07 25.40
C GLY A 38 13.88 -14.99 24.11
N PHE A 39 12.84 -14.15 24.03
CA PHE A 39 12.03 -13.99 22.81
C PHE A 39 12.87 -13.73 21.54
N LEU A 40 13.86 -12.83 21.60
CA LEU A 40 14.74 -12.54 20.46
C LEU A 40 15.68 -13.70 20.08
N ARG A 41 15.85 -14.68 20.98
CA ARG A 41 16.64 -15.90 20.75
C ARG A 41 15.78 -17.06 20.25
N GLU A 42 14.46 -16.92 20.21
CA GLU A 42 13.58 -17.96 19.70
C GLU A 42 13.82 -18.20 18.20
N PRO A 43 13.91 -19.47 17.78
CA PRO A 43 14.15 -19.80 16.39
C PRO A 43 13.03 -19.26 15.49
N GLY A 44 13.44 -18.56 14.43
CA GLY A 44 12.54 -18.02 13.42
C GLY A 44 11.99 -16.62 13.68
N VAL A 45 12.20 -16.01 14.86
CA VAL A 45 11.75 -14.63 15.12
C VAL A 45 12.39 -13.62 14.15
N ASN A 46 13.70 -13.74 13.90
CA ASN A 46 14.41 -12.90 12.94
C ASN A 46 13.92 -13.12 11.51
N SER A 47 13.71 -14.36 11.10
CA SER A 47 13.19 -14.69 9.76
C SER A 47 11.78 -14.14 9.54
N ARG A 48 10.89 -14.27 10.54
CA ARG A 48 9.54 -13.71 10.51
C ARG A 48 9.57 -12.19 10.40
N PHE A 49 10.45 -11.52 11.17
CA PHE A 49 10.63 -10.08 11.08
C PHE A 49 11.10 -9.64 9.69
N LEU A 50 12.04 -10.35 9.07
CA LEU A 50 12.50 -10.06 7.71
C LEU A 50 11.36 -10.17 6.69
N VAL A 51 10.54 -11.21 6.78
CA VAL A 51 9.35 -11.36 5.92
C VAL A 51 8.38 -10.20 6.10
N MET A 52 8.11 -9.78 7.34
CA MET A 52 7.24 -8.62 7.62
C MET A 52 7.82 -7.32 7.07
N ALA A 53 9.14 -7.11 7.23
CA ALA A 53 9.81 -5.93 6.71
C ALA A 53 9.78 -5.86 5.18
N GLN A 54 9.74 -7.01 4.50
CA GLN A 54 9.69 -7.06 3.04
C GLN A 54 8.34 -6.60 2.47
N LEU A 55 7.22 -6.83 3.17
CA LEU A 55 5.91 -6.31 2.76
C LEU A 55 5.93 -4.78 2.68
N PHE A 56 6.51 -4.13 3.70
CA PHE A 56 6.61 -2.67 3.72
C PHE A 56 7.49 -2.11 2.59
N LEU A 57 8.42 -2.90 2.05
CA LEU A 57 9.33 -2.49 0.98
C LEU A 57 8.63 -2.49 -0.39
N PHE A 58 7.56 -3.28 -0.54
CA PHE A 58 6.90 -3.50 -1.81
C PHE A 58 6.35 -2.20 -2.46
N PRO A 59 5.69 -1.28 -1.72
CA PRO A 59 5.31 0.03 -2.26
C PRO A 59 6.51 0.89 -2.73
N VAL A 60 7.69 0.73 -2.15
CA VAL A 60 8.88 1.48 -2.57
C VAL A 60 9.38 0.96 -3.92
N LEU A 61 9.43 -0.37 -4.08
CA LEU A 61 9.88 -1.01 -5.33
C LEU A 61 8.93 -0.71 -6.49
N LEU A 62 7.62 -0.81 -6.27
CA LEU A 62 6.62 -0.47 -7.29
C LEU A 62 6.64 1.03 -7.65
N GLY A 63 6.89 1.89 -6.66
CA GLY A 63 7.04 3.33 -6.87
C GLY A 63 8.24 3.66 -7.74
N LEU A 64 9.36 2.96 -7.52
CA LEU A 64 10.55 3.06 -8.37
C LEU A 64 10.25 2.65 -9.82
N VAL A 65 9.45 1.61 -10.04
CA VAL A 65 9.02 1.21 -11.39
C VAL A 65 8.21 2.33 -12.06
N ILE A 66 7.24 2.93 -11.36
CA ILE A 66 6.46 4.07 -11.88
C ILE A 66 7.39 5.24 -12.20
N PHE A 67 8.30 5.58 -11.29
CA PHE A 67 9.29 6.65 -11.49
C PHE A 67 10.10 6.44 -12.77
N ILE A 68 10.67 5.25 -12.98
CA ILE A 68 11.44 4.93 -14.18
C ILE A 68 10.59 5.09 -15.44
N GLN A 69 9.32 4.65 -15.41
CA GLN A 69 8.42 4.77 -16.56
C GLN A 69 8.04 6.23 -16.88
N LEU A 70 8.03 7.12 -15.87
CA LEU A 70 7.73 8.54 -16.03
C LEU A 70 8.90 9.35 -16.61
N LEU A 71 10.14 8.87 -16.54
CA LEU A 71 11.31 9.56 -17.13
C LEU A 71 11.19 9.79 -18.65
N GLY A 72 10.35 9.01 -19.33
CA GLY A 72 10.09 9.16 -20.76
C GLY A 72 8.88 10.02 -21.12
N VAL A 73 8.24 10.68 -20.14
CA VAL A 73 7.06 11.54 -20.38
C VAL A 73 7.55 12.96 -20.75
N PRO A 74 7.07 13.54 -21.87
CA PRO A 74 7.45 14.89 -22.26
C PRO A 74 6.93 15.93 -21.25
N GLU A 75 7.76 16.94 -20.97
CA GLU A 75 7.38 18.04 -20.10
C GLU A 75 6.23 18.86 -20.71
N GLY A 76 5.26 19.23 -19.89
CA GLY A 76 4.15 20.05 -20.33
C GLY A 76 3.14 20.30 -19.21
N PRO A 77 2.44 21.45 -19.21
CA PRO A 77 1.57 21.84 -18.09
C PRO A 77 0.44 20.83 -17.82
N ARG A 78 -0.03 20.13 -18.86
CA ARG A 78 -1.08 19.10 -18.75
C ARG A 78 -0.51 17.79 -18.19
N GLN A 79 0.60 17.34 -18.75
CA GLN A 79 1.33 16.15 -18.29
C GLN A 79 1.71 16.30 -16.82
N ASP A 80 2.27 17.44 -16.45
CA ASP A 80 2.69 17.77 -15.09
C ASP A 80 1.55 17.71 -14.07
N SER A 81 0.35 18.16 -14.45
CA SER A 81 -0.84 18.11 -13.59
C SER A 81 -1.26 16.65 -13.31
N VAL A 82 -1.28 15.82 -14.35
CA VAL A 82 -1.60 14.39 -14.22
C VAL A 82 -0.54 13.67 -13.38
N VAL A 83 0.75 13.91 -13.67
CA VAL A 83 1.89 13.32 -12.96
C VAL A 83 1.87 13.70 -11.48
N ARG A 84 1.60 14.97 -11.15
CA ARG A 84 1.48 15.41 -9.76
C ARG A 84 0.32 14.73 -9.05
N SER A 85 -0.84 14.64 -9.69
CA SER A 85 -1.98 13.94 -9.11
C SER A 85 -1.67 12.46 -8.89
N LEU A 86 -0.96 11.82 -9.83
CA LEU A 86 -0.56 10.42 -9.73
C LEU A 86 0.43 10.21 -8.57
N GLY A 87 1.45 11.08 -8.46
CA GLY A 87 2.43 11.04 -7.38
C GLY A 87 1.81 11.22 -6.01
N PHE A 88 0.87 12.16 -5.87
CA PHE A 88 0.13 12.34 -4.63
C PHE A 88 -0.69 11.09 -4.26
N THR A 89 -1.46 10.54 -5.21
CA THR A 89 -2.24 9.32 -5.00
C THR A 89 -1.35 8.15 -4.60
N TRP A 90 -0.21 7.97 -5.28
CA TRP A 90 0.76 6.92 -4.97
C TRP A 90 1.32 7.06 -3.55
N GLY A 91 1.81 8.25 -3.19
CA GLY A 91 2.40 8.51 -1.88
C GLY A 91 1.41 8.25 -0.74
N VAL A 92 0.15 8.71 -0.90
CA VAL A 92 -0.90 8.45 0.08
C VAL A 92 -1.22 6.97 0.18
N ALA A 93 -1.41 6.27 -0.95
CA ALA A 93 -1.68 4.84 -0.98
C ALA A 93 -0.57 4.04 -0.28
N ALA A 94 0.70 4.35 -0.58
CA ALA A 94 1.85 3.68 0.00
C ALA A 94 1.91 3.84 1.53
N ILE A 95 1.69 5.06 2.05
CA ILE A 95 1.63 5.31 3.49
C ILE A 95 0.48 4.53 4.14
N LEU A 96 -0.72 4.64 3.57
CA LEU A 96 -1.91 3.99 4.12
C LEU A 96 -1.76 2.47 4.14
N THR A 97 -1.25 1.87 3.08
CA THR A 97 -0.95 0.43 3.00
C THR A 97 0.08 0.04 4.06
N ALA A 98 1.27 0.67 4.06
CA ALA A 98 2.33 0.31 5.00
C ALA A 98 1.91 0.44 6.47
N LEU A 99 1.16 1.49 6.83
CA LEU A 99 0.64 1.67 8.19
C LEU A 99 -0.44 0.64 8.54
N SER A 100 -1.29 0.29 7.58
CA SER A 100 -2.33 -0.72 7.75
C SER A 100 -1.72 -2.09 8.03
N GLU A 101 -0.72 -2.49 7.25
CA GLU A 101 0.03 -3.74 7.45
C GLU A 101 0.73 -3.77 8.82
N ALA A 102 1.42 -2.68 9.17
CA ALA A 102 2.06 -2.55 10.49
C ALA A 102 1.04 -2.67 11.62
N SER A 103 -0.14 -2.06 11.48
CA SER A 103 -1.20 -2.14 12.49
C SER A 103 -1.67 -3.58 12.74
N VAL A 104 -1.77 -4.40 11.68
CA VAL A 104 -2.12 -5.83 11.78
C VAL A 104 -1.05 -6.57 12.55
N PHE A 105 0.23 -6.41 12.20
CA PHE A 105 1.31 -7.06 12.93
C PHE A 105 1.40 -6.62 14.40
N VAL A 106 1.23 -5.33 14.68
CA VAL A 106 1.26 -4.79 16.05
C VAL A 106 0.08 -5.30 16.88
N ARG A 107 -1.12 -5.40 16.29
CA ARG A 107 -2.31 -5.93 16.97
C ARG A 107 -2.14 -7.40 17.35
N TRP A 108 -1.53 -8.18 16.46
CA TRP A 108 -1.33 -9.62 16.63
C TRP A 108 0.08 -9.98 17.14
N ARG A 109 0.82 -9.00 17.66
CA ARG A 109 2.25 -9.09 18.00
C ARG A 109 2.67 -10.29 18.86
N ALA A 110 1.83 -10.82 19.73
CA ALA A 110 2.16 -12.02 20.51
C ALA A 110 1.91 -13.31 19.71
N SER A 111 0.89 -13.34 18.84
CA SER A 111 0.53 -14.53 18.07
C SER A 111 1.30 -14.62 16.73
N ALA A 112 1.67 -13.46 16.17
CA ALA A 112 2.38 -13.34 14.89
C ALA A 112 3.82 -13.88 14.94
N PHE A 113 4.48 -13.86 16.11
CA PHE A 113 5.84 -14.36 16.26
C PHE A 113 5.92 -15.81 16.77
N HIS A 114 4.78 -16.50 16.95
CA HIS A 114 4.72 -17.92 17.33
C HIS A 114 3.85 -18.72 16.34
N GLU A 115 2.80 -19.41 16.81
CA GLU A 115 2.01 -20.39 16.02
C GLU A 115 1.12 -19.75 14.94
N ASN A 116 0.75 -18.48 15.08
CA ASN A 116 -0.20 -17.81 14.18
C ASN A 116 0.49 -16.88 13.17
N PHE A 117 1.80 -17.06 12.91
CA PHE A 117 2.53 -16.25 11.93
C PHE A 117 1.85 -16.26 10.55
N ALA A 118 1.57 -17.43 9.99
CA ALA A 118 0.97 -17.55 8.65
C ALA A 118 -0.44 -16.92 8.58
N PRO A 119 -1.37 -17.17 9.51
CA PRO A 119 -2.65 -16.46 9.57
C PRO A 119 -2.52 -14.94 9.63
N VAL A 120 -1.61 -14.41 10.45
CA VAL A 120 -1.40 -12.96 10.55
C VAL A 120 -0.80 -12.39 9.27
N LEU A 121 0.12 -13.13 8.64
CA LEU A 121 0.71 -12.75 7.36
C LEU A 121 -0.37 -12.62 6.28
N VAL A 122 -1.29 -13.58 6.19
CA VAL A 122 -2.42 -13.49 5.24
C VAL A 122 -3.26 -12.24 5.47
N LEU A 123 -3.55 -11.90 6.73
CA LEU A 123 -4.31 -10.68 7.04
C LEU A 123 -3.53 -9.39 6.71
N ALA A 124 -2.21 -9.41 6.88
CA ALA A 124 -1.34 -8.30 6.54
C ALA A 124 -1.15 -8.12 5.04
N VAL A 125 -1.28 -9.18 4.22
CA VAL A 125 -1.20 -9.08 2.76
C VAL A 125 -2.47 -8.46 2.15
N LEU A 126 -3.62 -8.49 2.83
CA LEU A 126 -4.86 -7.94 2.26
C LEU A 126 -4.78 -6.42 1.96
N PRO A 127 -4.27 -5.54 2.84
CA PRO A 127 -4.00 -4.15 2.49
C PRO A 127 -3.08 -3.95 1.28
N GLU A 128 -2.21 -4.90 0.96
CA GLU A 128 -1.26 -4.85 -0.17
C GLU A 128 -1.99 -4.92 -1.52
N THR A 129 -3.20 -5.50 -1.59
CA THR A 129 -3.99 -5.48 -2.83
C THR A 129 -4.34 -4.05 -3.26
N VAL A 130 -4.42 -3.12 -2.32
CA VAL A 130 -4.71 -1.71 -2.60
C VAL A 130 -3.55 -1.08 -3.37
N ILE A 131 -2.30 -1.28 -2.94
CA ILE A 131 -1.14 -0.70 -3.63
C ILE A 131 -0.96 -1.32 -5.01
N LEU A 132 -1.28 -2.61 -5.18
CA LEU A 132 -1.29 -3.27 -6.48
C LEU A 132 -2.30 -2.66 -7.46
N PHE A 133 -3.51 -2.33 -7.01
CA PHE A 133 -4.50 -1.70 -7.87
C PHE A 133 -4.17 -0.24 -8.18
N VAL A 134 -3.62 0.51 -7.22
CA VAL A 134 -3.11 1.86 -7.47
C VAL A 134 -1.95 1.80 -8.48
N PHE A 135 -1.08 0.80 -8.39
CA PHE A 135 0.00 0.56 -9.36
C PHE A 135 -0.54 0.27 -10.76
N ALA A 136 -1.56 -0.58 -10.88
CA ALA A 136 -2.19 -0.89 -12.16
C ALA A 136 -2.74 0.38 -12.84
N VAL A 137 -3.47 1.22 -12.10
CA VAL A 137 -3.99 2.50 -12.61
C VAL A 137 -2.86 3.47 -12.96
N ALA A 138 -1.81 3.53 -12.14
CA ALA A 138 -0.64 4.32 -12.42
C ALA A 138 0.00 3.92 -13.76
N PHE A 139 0.21 2.61 -13.94
CA PHE A 139 0.80 2.07 -15.16
C PHE A 139 -0.05 2.35 -16.41
N MET A 140 -1.38 2.16 -16.30
CA MET A 140 -2.31 2.47 -17.39
C MET A 140 -2.34 3.96 -17.73
N THR A 141 -2.17 4.85 -16.75
CA THR A 141 -2.14 6.30 -16.94
C THR A 141 -0.86 6.78 -17.66
N ILE A 142 0.26 6.07 -17.52
CA ILE A 142 1.55 6.48 -18.13
C ILE A 142 1.54 6.38 -19.65
N GLY A 143 0.83 5.40 -20.23
CA GLY A 143 0.75 5.22 -21.68
C GLY A 143 0.25 6.50 -22.40
N PRO A 144 -0.94 7.01 -22.06
CA PRO A 144 -1.48 8.26 -22.60
C PRO A 144 -0.58 9.49 -22.38
N LEU A 145 0.21 9.53 -21.29
CA LEU A 145 1.09 10.66 -20.97
C LEU A 145 2.24 10.86 -21.96
N LYS A 146 2.63 9.82 -22.70
CA LYS A 146 3.71 9.90 -23.71
C LYS A 146 3.31 10.63 -24.99
N GLY A 147 2.01 10.87 -25.20
CA GLY A 147 1.49 11.57 -26.36
C GLY A 147 1.07 13.02 -26.07
N THR A 148 0.55 13.69 -27.10
CA THR A 148 -0.03 15.03 -26.96
C THR A 148 -1.38 14.95 -26.25
N LEU A 149 -1.49 15.54 -25.07
CA LEU A 149 -2.69 15.54 -24.24
C LEU A 149 -3.58 16.74 -24.52
N THR A 150 -4.87 16.50 -24.78
CA THR A 150 -5.91 17.53 -24.72
C THR A 150 -6.31 17.77 -23.26
N GLN A 151 -6.98 18.90 -22.98
CA GLN A 151 -7.40 19.23 -21.61
C GLN A 151 -8.36 18.17 -21.05
N THR A 152 -9.38 17.80 -21.82
CA THR A 152 -10.37 16.78 -21.41
C THR A 152 -9.73 15.44 -21.07
N ARG A 153 -8.73 15.01 -21.86
CA ARG A 153 -7.99 13.77 -21.59
C ARG A 153 -7.19 13.86 -20.30
N ALA A 154 -6.51 14.98 -20.07
CA ALA A 154 -5.79 15.21 -18.81
C ALA A 154 -6.73 15.22 -17.60
N ASP A 155 -7.90 15.84 -17.72
CA ASP A 155 -8.92 15.88 -16.65
C ASP A 155 -9.47 14.47 -16.33
N ASN A 156 -9.71 13.65 -17.35
CA ASN A 156 -10.12 12.25 -17.18
C ASN A 156 -9.04 11.42 -16.46
N LEU A 157 -7.76 11.59 -16.82
CA LEU A 157 -6.66 10.91 -16.13
C LEU A 157 -6.54 11.36 -14.66
N ILE A 158 -6.72 12.64 -14.37
CA ILE A 158 -6.77 13.16 -12.99
C ILE A 158 -8.00 12.62 -12.24
N SER A 159 -9.13 12.46 -12.92
CA SER A 159 -10.32 11.83 -12.33
C SER A 159 -10.03 10.37 -11.94
N ALA A 160 -9.33 9.63 -12.81
CA ALA A 160 -8.91 8.26 -12.53
C ALA A 160 -7.99 8.16 -11.29
N THR A 161 -7.00 9.04 -11.16
CA THR A 161 -6.12 9.07 -9.98
C THR A 161 -6.86 9.48 -8.71
N ARG A 162 -7.88 10.34 -8.81
CA ARG A 162 -8.75 10.71 -7.67
C ARG A 162 -9.62 9.55 -7.20
N TRP A 163 -10.19 8.75 -8.11
CA TRP A 163 -10.90 7.54 -7.72
C TRP A 163 -10.00 6.59 -6.94
N MET A 164 -8.75 6.41 -7.38
CA MET A 164 -7.79 5.57 -6.66
C MET A 164 -7.31 6.18 -5.34
N LEU A 165 -7.29 7.50 -5.20
CA LEU A 165 -7.06 8.15 -3.90
C LEU A 165 -8.16 7.78 -2.90
N VAL A 166 -9.43 7.79 -3.33
CA VAL A 166 -10.55 7.31 -2.49
C VAL A 166 -10.41 5.82 -2.22
N GLY A 167 -10.09 5.03 -3.24
CA GLY A 167 -9.85 3.58 -3.13
C GLY A 167 -8.72 3.23 -2.16
N SER A 168 -7.75 4.13 -1.95
CA SER A 168 -6.65 3.92 -1.00
C SER A 168 -7.12 3.78 0.46
N LEU A 169 -8.32 4.29 0.79
CA LEU A 169 -8.97 4.10 2.09
C LEU A 169 -9.36 2.64 2.35
N SER A 170 -9.39 1.77 1.33
CA SER A 170 -9.59 0.33 1.53
C SER A 170 -8.50 -0.29 2.40
N ALA A 171 -7.26 0.21 2.38
CA ALA A 171 -6.17 -0.35 3.18
C ALA A 171 -6.46 -0.25 4.69
N PRO A 172 -6.75 0.94 5.25
CA PRO A 172 -7.08 1.06 6.67
C PRO A 172 -8.41 0.40 7.03
N VAL A 173 -9.40 0.38 6.14
CA VAL A 173 -10.66 -0.34 6.38
C VAL A 173 -10.41 -1.84 6.49
N THR A 174 -9.61 -2.40 5.59
CA THR A 174 -9.23 -3.83 5.58
C THR A 174 -8.48 -4.18 6.86
N ALA A 175 -7.49 -3.38 7.26
CA ALA A 175 -6.76 -3.60 8.51
C ALA A 175 -7.66 -3.46 9.74
N PHE A 176 -8.58 -2.49 9.77
CA PHE A 176 -9.56 -2.34 10.85
C PHE A 176 -10.43 -3.59 11.00
N LEU A 177 -10.95 -4.12 9.89
CA LEU A 177 -11.76 -5.34 9.89
C LEU A 177 -10.96 -6.57 10.30
N ALA A 178 -9.71 -6.69 9.85
CA ALA A 178 -8.78 -7.74 10.25
C ALA A 178 -8.44 -7.69 11.76
N ASN A 179 -8.42 -6.50 12.35
CA ASN A 179 -8.06 -6.28 13.76
C ASN A 179 -9.25 -6.33 14.74
N ARG A 180 -10.49 -6.36 14.21
CA ARG A 180 -11.73 -6.38 15.00
C ARG A 180 -11.89 -7.62 15.90
N PRO A 181 -11.54 -8.84 15.48
CA PRO A 181 -11.65 -10.02 16.34
C PRO A 181 -10.75 -9.91 17.57
N ARG A 182 -11.21 -10.48 18.70
CA ARG A 182 -10.42 -10.50 19.95
C ARG A 182 -9.35 -11.60 19.93
N VAL A 183 -9.67 -12.75 19.36
CA VAL A 183 -8.83 -13.95 19.29
C VAL A 183 -8.78 -14.44 17.84
N LEU A 184 -7.60 -14.85 17.39
CA LEU A 184 -7.40 -15.49 16.10
C LEU A 184 -7.28 -17.00 16.31
N ASP A 185 -8.35 -17.75 16.07
CA ASP A 185 -8.36 -19.21 16.13
C ASP A 185 -8.62 -19.82 14.74
N LYS A 186 -8.22 -21.08 14.54
CA LYS A 186 -8.37 -21.76 13.24
C LYS A 186 -9.83 -21.82 12.78
N LYS A 187 -10.80 -21.85 13.71
CA LYS A 187 -12.23 -21.94 13.39
C LYS A 187 -12.85 -20.60 12.97
N SER A 188 -12.37 -19.47 13.50
CA SER A 188 -12.86 -18.14 13.08
C SER A 188 -12.04 -17.52 11.95
N PHE A 189 -10.82 -17.98 11.72
CA PHE A 189 -9.89 -17.37 10.75
C PHE A 189 -10.53 -17.13 9.37
N GLY A 190 -11.20 -18.12 8.78
CA GLY A 190 -11.86 -17.96 7.49
C GLY A 190 -12.90 -16.85 7.46
N ARG A 191 -13.67 -16.67 8.55
CA ARG A 191 -14.63 -15.57 8.69
C ARG A 191 -13.93 -14.21 8.86
N VAL A 192 -12.80 -14.17 9.55
CA VAL A 192 -11.99 -12.95 9.68
C VAL A 192 -11.42 -12.52 8.34
N VAL A 193 -10.86 -13.46 7.57
CA VAL A 193 -10.33 -13.19 6.23
C VAL A 193 -11.45 -12.71 5.30
N ALA A 194 -12.59 -13.41 5.27
CA ALA A 194 -13.73 -12.99 4.47
C ALA A 194 -14.24 -11.59 4.87
N GLY A 195 -14.31 -11.31 6.18
CA GLY A 195 -14.67 -9.99 6.69
C GLY A 195 -13.67 -8.91 6.26
N ALA A 196 -12.38 -9.15 6.42
CA ALA A 196 -11.33 -8.22 5.99
C ALA A 196 -11.36 -7.99 4.48
N ALA A 197 -11.61 -9.04 3.68
CA ALA A 197 -11.72 -8.95 2.23
C ALA A 197 -12.87 -8.04 1.78
N THR A 198 -13.94 -7.88 2.56
CA THR A 198 -14.99 -6.88 2.23
C THR A 198 -14.47 -5.44 2.24
N GLY A 199 -13.38 -5.16 2.97
CA GLY A 199 -12.69 -3.87 2.94
C GLY A 199 -12.03 -3.58 1.58
N VAL A 200 -11.74 -4.61 0.79
CA VAL A 200 -11.15 -4.50 -0.55
C VAL A 200 -12.18 -4.12 -1.60
N SER A 201 -13.48 -4.33 -1.35
CA SER A 201 -14.55 -4.03 -2.32
C SER A 201 -14.53 -2.57 -2.78
N LEU A 202 -14.21 -1.63 -1.89
CA LEU A 202 -14.13 -0.20 -2.24
C LEU A 202 -13.03 0.06 -3.29
N VAL A 203 -11.82 -0.46 -3.11
CA VAL A 203 -10.74 -0.27 -4.10
C VAL A 203 -11.06 -0.94 -5.43
N VAL A 204 -11.79 -2.06 -5.43
CA VAL A 204 -12.25 -2.71 -6.68
C VAL A 204 -13.24 -1.80 -7.43
N VAL A 205 -14.21 -1.21 -6.74
CA VAL A 205 -15.13 -0.24 -7.36
C VAL A 205 -14.38 0.97 -7.90
N CYS A 206 -13.45 1.52 -7.12
CA CYS A 206 -12.61 2.64 -7.55
C CYS A 206 -11.73 2.29 -8.76
N LEU A 207 -11.20 1.07 -8.83
CA LEU A 207 -10.43 0.57 -9.95
C LEU A 207 -11.26 0.53 -11.24
N VAL A 208 -12.50 0.03 -11.15
CA VAL A 208 -13.42 0.00 -12.31
C VAL A 208 -13.71 1.44 -12.78
N LEU A 209 -14.05 2.34 -11.86
CA LEU A 209 -14.29 3.75 -12.20
C LEU A 209 -13.06 4.41 -12.81
N ALA A 210 -11.88 4.21 -12.23
CA ALA A 210 -10.62 4.73 -12.75
C ALA A 210 -10.32 4.19 -14.16
N SER A 211 -10.56 2.91 -14.39
CA SER A 211 -10.35 2.27 -15.70
C SER A 211 -11.29 2.85 -16.76
N LEU A 212 -12.55 3.13 -16.40
CA LEU A 212 -13.52 3.78 -17.29
C LEU A 212 -13.11 5.22 -17.63
N GLU A 213 -12.56 5.96 -16.67
CA GLU A 213 -12.04 7.31 -16.93
C GLU A 213 -10.79 7.28 -17.84
N ILE A 214 -9.88 6.32 -17.64
CA ILE A 214 -8.72 6.13 -18.52
C ILE A 214 -9.15 5.75 -19.93
N ALA A 215 -10.17 4.91 -20.10
CA ALA A 215 -10.67 4.52 -21.42
C ALA A 215 -11.26 5.69 -22.23
N LYS A 216 -11.67 6.78 -21.56
CA LYS A 216 -12.15 8.02 -22.19
C LYS A 216 -11.02 9.01 -22.49
N ALA A 217 -9.81 8.77 -21.98
CA ALA A 217 -8.63 9.63 -22.18
C ALA A 217 -7.83 9.22 -23.42
#